data_AF-A0A3D0DAJ8-F1
#
_entry.id   AF-A0A3D0DAJ8-F1
#
_cell.length_a   1.000
_cell.length_b   1.000
_cell.length_c   1.000
_cell.angle_alpha   90.00
_cell.angle_beta   90.00
_cell.angle_gamma   90.00
#
_symmetry.space_group_name_H-M   'P 1'
#
loop_
_entity.id
_entity.type
_entity.pdbx_description
1 polymer ?
#
loop_
_entity_poly.entity_id
_entity_poly.type
_entity_poly.pdbx_seq_one_letter_code
_entity_poly.pdbx_strand_id
1 'polypeptide(L)'
;MNAGDRYLAELAVALPLDRDQQQAILAEVADHLAVSAEWWQQAGLSEEEAWERAVEEFGPVDEVARGFVEMRRGWGTGEALATAGLPVLFALILKWIVFPLLALPRSWEMLTHPALLSTAVLLLLLPLGWKAERWRFGLAVWIIFWFFTIVGAGT
;
A
#
# COMPACT_ATOMS: atom_id res chain seq x y z
N MET A 1 -36.85 -6.33 -2.44
CA MET A 1 -35.47 -6.02 -2.88
C MET A 1 -35.39 -4.51 -2.89
N ASN A 2 -34.62 -3.92 -1.97
CA ASN A 2 -34.52 -2.46 -1.83
C ASN A 2 -33.52 -1.89 -2.86
N ALA A 3 -33.30 -0.58 -2.85
CA ALA A 3 -32.37 0.05 -3.78
C ALA A 3 -30.91 -0.42 -3.57
N GLY A 4 -30.50 -0.67 -2.32
CA GLY A 4 -29.17 -1.16 -1.98
C GLY A 4 -28.88 -2.56 -2.53
N ASP A 5 -29.82 -3.49 -2.42
CA ASP A 5 -29.69 -4.85 -2.96
C ASP A 5 -29.45 -4.84 -4.48
N ARG A 6 -30.19 -3.97 -5.20
CA ARG A 6 -30.01 -3.79 -6.65
C ARG A 6 -28.64 -3.22 -6.98
N TYR A 7 -28.25 -2.18 -6.24
CA TYR A 7 -26.95 -1.53 -6.41
C TYR A 7 -25.79 -2.51 -6.22
N LEU A 8 -25.82 -3.34 -5.18
CA LEU A 8 -24.82 -4.35 -4.92
C LEU A 8 -24.77 -5.43 -6.01
N ALA A 9 -25.92 -5.84 -6.55
CA ALA A 9 -25.97 -6.79 -7.65
C ALA A 9 -25.35 -6.21 -8.94
N GLU A 10 -25.63 -4.95 -9.25
CA GLU A 10 -25.03 -4.25 -10.39
C GLU A 10 -23.51 -4.06 -10.19
N LEU A 11 -23.09 -3.64 -8.99
CA LEU A 11 -21.68 -3.48 -8.63
C LEU A 11 -20.92 -4.81 -8.69
N ALA A 12 -21.53 -5.91 -8.27
CA ALA A 12 -20.94 -7.24 -8.39
C ALA A 12 -20.62 -7.57 -9.86
N VAL A 13 -21.52 -7.28 -10.79
CA VAL A 13 -21.28 -7.52 -12.22
C VAL A 13 -20.20 -6.59 -12.78
N ALA A 14 -20.15 -5.34 -12.31
CA ALA A 14 -19.22 -4.32 -12.78
C ALA A 14 -17.79 -4.46 -12.22
N LEU A 15 -17.57 -5.21 -11.13
CA LEU A 15 -16.25 -5.41 -10.50
C LEU A 15 -15.48 -6.57 -11.16
N PRO A 16 -14.42 -6.31 -11.95
CA PRO A 16 -13.61 -7.36 -12.58
C PRO A 16 -12.55 -7.90 -11.60
N LEU A 17 -13.00 -8.42 -10.45
CA LEU A 17 -12.15 -8.88 -9.36
C LEU A 17 -12.27 -10.39 -9.14
N ASP A 18 -11.28 -10.96 -8.46
CA ASP A 18 -11.41 -12.32 -7.95
C ASP A 18 -12.52 -12.38 -6.87
N ARG A 19 -13.05 -13.59 -6.65
CA ARG A 19 -14.24 -13.78 -5.82
C ARG A 19 -14.08 -13.29 -4.38
N ASP A 20 -12.92 -13.55 -3.76
CA ASP A 20 -12.71 -13.21 -2.36
C ASP A 20 -12.63 -11.69 -2.17
N GLN A 21 -11.94 -10.99 -3.08
CA GLN A 21 -11.86 -9.53 -3.05
C GLN A 21 -13.19 -8.87 -3.39
N GLN A 22 -13.89 -9.41 -4.38
CA GLN A 22 -15.22 -8.94 -4.75
C GLN A 22 -16.18 -9.05 -3.56
N GLN A 23 -16.18 -10.18 -2.85
CA GLN A 23 -17.02 -10.37 -1.65
C GLN A 23 -16.66 -9.39 -0.53
N ALA A 24 -15.37 -9.16 -0.28
CA ALA A 24 -14.94 -8.21 0.73
C ALA A 24 -15.40 -6.78 0.42
N ILE A 25 -15.26 -6.35 -0.84
CA ILE A 25 -15.72 -5.01 -1.27
C ILE A 25 -17.24 -4.90 -1.18
N LEU A 26 -17.98 -5.90 -1.67
CA LEU A 26 -19.44 -5.86 -1.61
C LEU A 26 -19.96 -5.85 -0.16
N ALA A 27 -19.30 -6.56 0.75
CA ALA A 27 -19.65 -6.52 2.17
C ALA A 27 -19.42 -5.13 2.78
N GLU A 28 -18.28 -4.49 2.49
CA GLU A 28 -17.98 -3.13 2.95
C GLU A 28 -18.97 -2.10 2.39
N VAL A 29 -19.28 -2.18 1.09
CA VAL A 29 -20.24 -1.28 0.44
C VAL A 29 -21.64 -1.48 1.02
N ALA A 30 -22.04 -2.73 1.30
CA ALA A 30 -23.34 -3.02 1.91
C ALA A 30 -23.46 -2.39 3.31
N ASP A 31 -22.40 -2.50 4.13
CA ASP A 31 -22.37 -1.90 5.47
C ASP A 31 -22.46 -0.37 5.39
N HIS A 32 -21.70 0.25 4.49
CA HIS A 32 -21.71 1.70 4.28
C HIS A 32 -23.08 2.23 3.81
N LEU A 33 -23.73 1.52 2.88
CA LEU A 33 -25.06 1.87 2.42
C LEU A 33 -26.11 1.71 3.53
N ALA A 34 -26.00 0.66 4.35
CA ALA A 34 -26.89 0.45 5.48
C ALA A 34 -26.76 1.58 6.52
N VAL A 35 -25.54 1.95 6.89
CA VAL A 35 -25.28 3.08 7.81
C VAL A 35 -25.83 4.40 7.26
N SER A 36 -25.64 4.66 5.96
CA SER A 36 -26.20 5.86 5.31
C SER A 36 -27.73 5.85 5.27
N ALA A 37 -28.34 4.71 4.93
CA ALA A 37 -29.79 4.56 4.94
C ALA A 37 -30.38 4.74 6.34
N GLU A 38 -29.74 4.20 7.38
CA GLU A 38 -30.14 4.43 8.77
C GLU A 38 -30.10 5.90 9.16
N TRP A 39 -29.06 6.63 8.72
CA TRP A 39 -28.95 8.07 8.96
C TRP A 39 -30.09 8.85 8.30
N TRP A 40 -30.45 8.51 7.06
CA TRP A 40 -31.56 9.13 6.34
C TRP A 40 -32.93 8.80 6.93
N GLN A 41 -33.13 7.58 7.44
CA GLN A 41 -34.33 7.22 8.19
C GLN A 41 -34.44 8.03 9.49
N GLN A 42 -33.34 8.21 10.22
CA GLN A 42 -33.30 9.06 11.42
C GLN A 42 -33.57 10.54 11.10
N ALA A 43 -33.25 10.98 9.88
CA ALA A 43 -33.59 12.30 9.36
C ALA A 43 -35.06 12.44 8.91
N GLY A 44 -35.85 11.37 8.99
CA GLY A 44 -37.30 11.37 8.77
C GLY A 44 -37.76 10.88 7.39
N LEU A 45 -36.87 10.32 6.57
CA LEU A 45 -37.24 9.65 5.32
C LEU A 45 -37.86 8.29 5.60
N SER A 46 -38.72 7.83 4.67
CA SER A 46 -39.15 6.43 4.69
C SER A 46 -37.97 5.49 4.40
N GLU A 47 -38.09 4.22 4.78
CA GLU A 47 -37.06 3.21 4.52
C GLU A 47 -36.68 3.15 3.03
N GLU A 48 -37.67 3.17 2.13
CA GLU A 48 -37.44 3.11 0.69
C GLU A 48 -36.68 4.34 0.19
N GLU A 49 -37.14 5.55 0.54
CA GLU A 49 -36.47 6.80 0.15
C GLU A 49 -35.07 6.91 0.76
N ALA A 50 -34.86 6.41 1.97
CA ALA A 50 -33.55 6.43 2.63
C ALA A 50 -32.53 5.55 1.91
N TRP A 51 -32.94 4.37 1.43
CA TRP A 51 -32.07 3.52 0.60
C TRP A 51 -31.79 4.12 -0.77
N GLU A 52 -32.79 4.75 -1.39
CA GLU A 52 -32.58 5.48 -2.66
C GLU A 52 -31.58 6.62 -2.48
N ARG A 53 -31.72 7.39 -1.40
CA ARG A 53 -30.82 8.49 -1.07
C ARG A 53 -29.40 8.00 -0.75
N ALA A 54 -29.27 6.91 0.01
CA ALA A 54 -27.98 6.30 0.31
C ALA A 54 -27.25 5.86 -0.97
N VAL A 55 -27.95 5.24 -1.92
CA VAL A 55 -27.38 4.85 -3.21
C VAL A 55 -27.02 6.07 -4.07
N GLU A 56 -27.89 7.08 -4.12
CA GLU A 56 -27.63 8.33 -4.86
C GLU A 56 -26.36 9.03 -4.36
N GLU A 57 -26.17 9.10 -3.04
CA GLU A 57 -24.99 9.70 -2.42
C GLU A 57 -23.73 8.86 -2.59
N PHE A 58 -23.87 7.54 -2.64
CA PHE A 58 -22.75 6.63 -2.90
C PHE A 58 -22.22 6.75 -4.33
N GLY A 59 -23.10 7.08 -5.27
CA GLY A 59 -22.77 7.44 -6.64
C GLY A 59 -22.88 6.30 -7.67
N PRO A 60 -22.61 6.58 -8.95
CA PRO A 60 -22.84 5.64 -10.04
C PRO A 60 -21.96 4.38 -9.96
N VAL A 61 -22.55 3.21 -10.23
CA VAL A 61 -21.86 1.91 -10.18
C VAL A 61 -20.57 1.89 -11.01
N ASP A 62 -20.61 2.44 -12.23
CA ASP A 62 -19.46 2.45 -13.14
C ASP A 62 -18.29 3.30 -12.63
N GLU A 63 -18.57 4.37 -11.88
CA GLU A 63 -17.55 5.23 -11.30
C GLU A 63 -16.92 4.58 -10.07
N VAL A 64 -17.75 4.00 -9.21
CA VAL A 64 -17.31 3.25 -8.03
C VAL A 64 -16.47 2.04 -8.42
N ALA A 65 -16.94 1.23 -9.37
CA ALA A 65 -16.21 0.06 -9.86
C ALA A 65 -14.84 0.44 -10.45
N ARG A 66 -14.79 1.54 -11.22
CA ARG A 66 -13.53 2.08 -11.76
C ARG A 66 -12.59 2.56 -10.67
N GLY A 67 -13.12 3.26 -9.66
CA GLY A 67 -12.36 3.70 -8.50
C GLY A 67 -11.67 2.54 -7.76
N PHE A 68 -12.38 1.43 -7.54
CA PHE A 68 -11.79 0.23 -6.95
C PHE A 68 -10.68 -0.39 -7.83
N VAL A 69 -10.88 -0.43 -9.15
CA VAL A 69 -9.86 -0.93 -10.09
C VAL A 69 -8.62 -0.03 -10.13
N GLU A 70 -8.80 1.29 -10.09
CA GLU A 70 -7.70 2.25 -10.07
C GLU A 70 -6.93 2.21 -8.75
N MET A 71 -7.63 2.12 -7.62
CA MET A 71 -7.01 1.97 -6.30
C MET A 71 -6.17 0.69 -6.22
N ARG A 72 -6.59 -0.40 -6.90
CA ARG A 72 -5.80 -1.64 -7.03
C ARG A 72 -4.52 -1.44 -7.84
N ARG A 73 -4.53 -0.62 -8.90
CA ARG A 73 -3.30 -0.26 -9.63
C ARG A 73 -2.31 0.48 -8.73
N GLY A 74 -2.79 1.24 -7.75
CA GLY A 74 -1.99 1.89 -6.69
C GLY A 74 -1.60 0.96 -5.53
N TRP A 75 -2.21 -0.20 -5.38
CA TRP A 75 -1.81 -1.28 -4.47
C TRP A 75 -0.90 -2.27 -5.19
N GLY A 76 0.21 -1.77 -5.72
CA GLY A 76 1.26 -2.62 -6.25
C GLY A 76 1.84 -3.46 -5.13
N THR A 77 1.38 -4.70 -4.94
CA THR A 77 2.05 -5.70 -4.10
C THR A 77 3.52 -5.79 -4.50
N GLY A 78 3.82 -5.57 -5.79
CA GLY A 78 5.17 -5.41 -6.32
C GLY A 78 5.93 -4.18 -5.81
N GLU A 79 5.29 -3.02 -5.64
CA GLU A 79 5.93 -1.84 -5.05
C GLU A 79 6.16 -2.01 -3.55
N ALA A 80 5.20 -2.58 -2.82
CA ALA A 80 5.36 -2.88 -1.40
C ALA A 80 6.45 -3.94 -1.17
N LEU A 81 6.46 -4.99 -1.99
CA LEU A 81 7.47 -6.05 -1.98
C LEU A 81 8.84 -5.54 -2.40
N ALA A 82 8.92 -4.67 -3.42
CA ALA A 82 10.15 -4.01 -3.81
C ALA A 82 10.66 -3.11 -2.67
N THR A 83 9.80 -2.28 -2.09
CA THR A 83 10.15 -1.36 -1.00
C THR A 83 10.65 -2.10 0.24
N ALA A 84 10.06 -3.24 0.58
CA ALA A 84 10.48 -4.05 1.73
C ALA A 84 11.65 -5.00 1.41
N GLY A 85 11.68 -5.56 0.20
CA GLY A 85 12.59 -6.63 -0.20
C GLY A 85 13.93 -6.15 -0.76
N LEU A 86 13.96 -5.04 -1.52
CA LEU A 86 15.20 -4.48 -2.06
C LEU A 86 16.24 -4.13 -0.97
N PRO A 87 15.88 -3.49 0.15
CA PRO A 87 16.85 -3.19 1.22
C PRO A 87 17.50 -4.46 1.77
N VAL A 88 16.70 -5.50 2.00
CA VAL A 88 17.15 -6.78 2.56
C VAL A 88 18.07 -7.50 1.58
N LEU A 89 17.66 -7.64 0.32
CA LEU A 89 18.48 -8.23 -0.74
C LEU A 89 19.82 -7.50 -0.89
N PHE A 90 19.78 -6.17 -0.85
CA PHE A 90 20.96 -5.35 -1.02
C PHE A 90 21.95 -5.54 0.14
N ALA A 91 21.47 -5.58 1.38
CA ALA A 91 22.34 -5.82 2.52
C ALA A 91 22.93 -7.23 2.57
N LEU A 92 22.20 -8.23 2.08
CA LEU A 92 22.74 -9.58 1.92
C LEU A 92 23.88 -9.58 0.90
N ILE A 93 23.74 -8.89 -0.23
CA ILE A 93 24.80 -8.73 -1.23
C ILE A 93 26.01 -8.01 -0.63
N LEU A 94 25.81 -6.90 0.10
CA LEU A 94 26.91 -6.20 0.75
C LEU A 94 27.66 -7.10 1.76
N LYS A 95 26.91 -7.73 2.67
CA LYS A 95 27.46 -8.53 3.77
C LYS A 95 28.22 -9.75 3.29
N TRP A 96 27.69 -10.46 2.29
CA TRP A 96 28.19 -11.78 1.89
C TRP A 96 29.01 -11.77 0.61
N ILE A 97 28.92 -10.73 -0.22
CA ILE A 97 29.66 -10.63 -1.48
C ILE A 97 30.67 -9.48 -1.41
N VAL A 98 30.21 -8.26 -1.16
CA VAL A 98 31.08 -7.06 -1.28
C VAL A 98 32.12 -6.98 -0.17
N PHE A 99 31.73 -7.19 1.10
CA PHE A 99 32.67 -7.08 2.23
C PHE A 99 33.80 -8.11 2.20
N PRO A 100 33.53 -9.40 1.89
CA PRO A 100 34.61 -10.37 1.70
C PRO A 100 35.52 -10.03 0.51
N LEU A 101 34.95 -9.57 -0.61
CA LEU A 101 35.72 -9.27 -1.83
C LEU A 101 36.70 -8.11 -1.63
N LEU A 102 36.30 -7.11 -0.83
CA LEU A 102 37.09 -5.91 -0.56
C LEU A 102 38.02 -6.05 0.66
N ALA A 103 38.07 -7.24 1.29
CA ALA A 103 38.87 -7.52 2.49
C ALA A 103 38.69 -6.46 3.61
N LEU A 104 37.49 -5.89 3.71
CA LEU A 104 37.22 -4.81 4.65
C LEU A 104 37.14 -5.36 6.08
N PRO A 105 37.75 -4.67 7.08
CA PRO A 105 37.80 -5.16 8.45
C PRO A 105 36.41 -5.16 9.07
N ARG A 106 36.01 -6.25 9.73
CA ARG A 106 34.71 -6.38 10.44
C ARG A 106 34.56 -5.48 11.68
N SER A 107 35.45 -4.50 11.88
CA SER A 107 35.45 -3.60 13.01
C SER A 107 34.63 -2.33 12.71
N TRP A 108 34.28 -1.58 13.76
CA TRP A 108 33.59 -0.29 13.65
C TRP A 108 34.35 0.76 12.80
N GLU A 109 35.65 0.54 12.53
CA GLU A 109 36.47 1.37 11.63
C GLU A 109 36.02 1.31 10.17
N MET A 110 35.27 0.27 9.78
CA MET A 110 34.69 0.15 8.44
C MET A 110 33.67 1.27 8.15
N LEU A 111 33.02 1.82 9.19
CA LEU A 111 32.00 2.88 9.04
C LEU A 111 32.57 4.24 8.63
N THR A 112 33.87 4.47 8.82
CA THR A 112 34.55 5.69 8.36
C THR A 112 35.18 5.51 6.98
N HIS A 113 35.10 4.31 6.40
CA HIS A 113 35.71 4.03 5.11
C HIS A 113 34.95 4.79 4.01
N PRO A 114 35.62 5.66 3.22
CA PRO A 114 34.95 6.58 2.30
C PRO A 114 34.11 5.85 1.25
N ALA A 115 34.58 4.71 0.75
CA ALA A 115 33.83 3.89 -0.21
C ALA A 115 32.49 3.36 0.34
N LEU A 116 32.43 3.06 1.64
CA LEU A 116 31.23 2.57 2.31
C LEU A 116 30.24 3.70 2.55
N LEU A 117 30.73 4.86 2.98
CA LEU A 117 29.92 6.07 3.14
C LEU A 117 29.35 6.55 1.81
N SER A 118 30.16 6.57 0.74
CA SER A 118 29.70 6.92 -0.60
C SER A 118 28.65 5.94 -1.13
N THR A 119 28.84 4.64 -0.88
CA THR A 119 27.87 3.61 -1.24
C THR A 119 26.57 3.77 -0.45
N ALA A 120 26.65 3.96 0.86
CA ALA A 120 25.49 4.20 1.72
C ALA A 120 24.70 5.44 1.31
N VAL A 121 25.39 6.55 0.99
CA VAL A 121 24.76 7.79 0.51
C VAL A 121 24.12 7.60 -0.86
N LEU A 122 24.82 7.00 -1.83
CA LEU A 122 24.26 6.72 -3.16
C LEU A 122 23.01 5.85 -3.09
N LEU A 123 23.02 4.88 -2.17
CA LEU A 123 21.87 4.06 -1.90
C LEU A 123 20.76 4.89 -1.28
N LEU A 124 21.04 5.71 -0.26
CA LEU A 124 20.02 6.53 0.41
C LEU A 124 19.29 7.48 -0.56
N LEU A 125 19.94 7.81 -1.68
CA LEU A 125 19.41 8.63 -2.76
C LEU A 125 18.64 7.83 -3.83
N LEU A 126 18.74 6.51 -3.86
CA LEU A 126 18.07 5.63 -4.84
C LEU A 126 16.53 5.71 -4.78
N PRO A 127 15.89 5.82 -3.60
CA PRO A 127 14.45 6.06 -3.49
C PRO A 127 14.01 7.45 -3.97
N LEU A 128 14.91 8.46 -3.94
CA LEU A 128 14.61 9.83 -4.38
C LEU A 128 14.54 9.96 -5.91
N GLY A 129 15.22 9.08 -6.65
CA GLY A 129 15.13 8.99 -8.11
C GLY A 129 13.96 8.15 -8.62
N TRP A 130 13.32 7.38 -7.74
CA TRP A 130 12.17 6.56 -8.08
C TRP A 130 10.91 7.43 -8.05
N LYS A 131 10.24 7.61 -9.20
CA LYS A 131 8.93 8.29 -9.31
C LYS A 131 7.80 7.47 -8.66
N ALA A 132 8.01 6.95 -7.47
CA ALA A 132 6.97 6.30 -6.69
C ALA A 132 6.13 7.40 -6.01
N GLU A 133 4.81 7.35 -6.19
CA GLU A 133 3.83 8.30 -5.65
C GLU A 133 3.91 8.40 -4.10
N ARG A 134 4.56 7.43 -3.44
CA ARG A 134 4.69 7.27 -1.99
C ARG A 134 6.14 7.23 -1.48
N TRP A 135 7.06 7.95 -2.13
CA TRP A 135 8.50 8.01 -1.79
C TRP A 135 8.82 8.19 -0.28
N ARG A 136 7.95 8.87 0.48
CA ARG A 136 8.11 9.13 1.93
C ARG A 136 8.12 7.85 2.77
N PHE A 137 7.31 6.84 2.43
CA PHE A 137 7.25 5.58 3.17
C PHE A 137 8.44 4.66 2.84
N GLY A 138 8.85 4.65 1.57
CA GLY A 138 10.08 3.96 1.16
C GLY A 138 11.31 4.52 1.87
N LEU A 139 11.39 5.85 2.01
CA LEU A 139 12.48 6.52 2.74
C LEU A 139 12.52 6.13 4.23
N ALA A 140 11.36 6.06 4.90
CA ALA A 140 11.30 5.71 6.32
C ALA A 140 11.75 4.27 6.60
N VAL A 141 11.26 3.30 5.81
CA VAL A 141 11.69 1.89 5.88
C VAL A 141 13.19 1.77 5.59
N TRP A 142 13.69 2.55 4.63
CA TRP A 142 15.11 2.61 4.30
C TRP A 142 15.99 3.18 5.43
N ILE A 143 15.58 4.26 6.08
CA ILE A 143 16.31 4.85 7.20
C ILE A 143 16.39 3.86 8.36
N ILE A 144 15.26 3.22 8.71
CA ILE A 144 15.20 2.21 9.77
C ILE A 144 16.11 1.03 9.44
N PHE A 145 16.07 0.55 8.19
CA PHE A 145 16.91 -0.52 7.72
C PHE A 145 18.41 -0.20 7.83
N TRP A 146 18.82 0.99 7.39
CA TRP A 146 20.21 1.45 7.50
C TRP A 146 20.65 1.60 8.95
N PHE A 147 19.78 2.12 9.82
CA PHE A 147 20.05 2.20 11.25
C PHE A 147 20.38 0.82 11.83
N PHE A 148 19.55 -0.20 11.56
CA PHE A 148 19.82 -1.56 12.02
C PHE A 148 21.04 -2.22 11.38
N THR A 149 21.33 -1.92 10.10
CA THR A 149 22.52 -2.44 9.41
C THR A 149 23.80 -1.88 10.01
N ILE A 150 23.83 -0.57 10.30
CA ILE A 150 24.98 0.10 10.92
C ILE A 150 25.18 -0.37 12.36
N VAL A 151 24.10 -0.46 13.14
CA VAL A 151 24.16 -0.89 14.54
C VAL A 151 24.48 -2.38 14.67
N GLY A 152 23.91 -3.23 13.81
CA GLY A 152 24.13 -4.68 13.83
C GLY A 152 25.42 -5.15 13.16
N ALA A 153 26.13 -4.29 12.42
CA ALA A 153 27.46 -4.61 11.89
C ALA A 153 28.57 -4.56 12.95
N GLY A 154 28.28 -4.05 14.14
CA GLY A 154 29.26 -3.82 15.20
C GLY A 154 29.20 -4.75 16.42
N THR A 155 28.37 -5.80 16.36
CA THR A 155 28.36 -6.94 17.29
C THR A 155 28.97 -8.16 16.64
#